data_AF-A0A1B6Y5H5-F1
#
_entry.id   AF-A0A1B6Y5H5-F1
#
_cell.length_a   1.000
_cell.length_b   1.000
_cell.length_c   1.000
_cell.angle_alpha   90.00
_cell.angle_beta   90.00
_cell.angle_gamma   90.00
#
_symmetry.space_group_name_H-M   'P 1'
#
loop_
_entity.id
_entity.type
_entity.pdbx_description
1 polymer ?
#
loop_
_entity_poly.entity_id
_entity_poly.type
_entity_poly.pdbx_seq_one_letter_code
_entity_poly.pdbx_strand_id
1 'polypeptide(L)'
;MNFRSFKSLTAIILIMAVFISCSDSNNTNEITPEIPSAETMAIDLSDFNNNSNSKLKAGSNFNAALFRAGIAKLIVDANLIIPKVLITAAQNKDPEVVAEGEYQWMYTAENEDKDFSVLLTAEVDSEDEVEWNFFVTTSATDPPLNNFLLFSGEAEYDGSEGEWTYYDAQEEGAVSEIEWDIDNDGSIDLDFSVLSDRNGNMGSEIDYDFDGAIKTIVYVDGSNGNTTTIEFNTETKVGFIISPNYNEGVKSCWDENLEDAPCAD
;
A
#
# COMPACT_ATOMS: atom_id res chain seq x y z
N MET A 1 31.33 72.47 -34.45
CA MET A 1 32.38 72.06 -33.49
C MET A 1 31.72 71.18 -32.44
N ASN A 2 32.11 69.91 -32.42
CA ASN A 2 31.88 68.83 -31.42
C ASN A 2 31.79 69.31 -29.94
N PHE A 3 31.21 68.64 -28.92
CA PHE A 3 30.72 67.27 -28.66
C PHE A 3 29.99 67.24 -27.26
N ARG A 4 29.12 66.21 -27.03
CA ARG A 4 28.71 65.54 -25.74
C ARG A 4 27.76 66.28 -24.78
N SER A 5 26.51 65.85 -24.51
CA SER A 5 25.89 64.62 -23.94
C SER A 5 25.82 64.57 -22.41
N PHE A 6 24.63 64.44 -21.82
CA PHE A 6 24.21 63.27 -21.02
C PHE A 6 22.70 63.34 -20.68
N LYS A 7 22.02 62.19 -20.77
CA LYS A 7 20.59 61.97 -20.52
C LYS A 7 20.32 61.85 -19.01
N SER A 8 19.13 62.22 -18.55
CA SER A 8 18.54 61.67 -17.32
C SER A 8 17.05 61.42 -17.52
N LEU A 9 16.66 60.18 -17.22
CA LEU A 9 15.33 59.58 -17.34
C LEU A 9 14.71 59.63 -15.94
N THR A 10 13.58 60.31 -15.74
CA THR A 10 12.89 60.34 -14.44
C THR A 10 11.72 59.36 -14.46
N ALA A 11 11.81 58.31 -13.63
CA ALA A 11 10.79 57.28 -13.45
C ALA A 11 9.76 57.67 -12.38
N ILE A 12 8.51 57.29 -12.64
CA ILE A 12 7.32 57.45 -11.78
C ILE A 12 7.27 56.27 -10.80
N ILE A 13 7.19 56.54 -9.49
CA ILE A 13 6.96 55.52 -8.45
C ILE A 13 5.48 55.58 -8.05
N LEU A 14 4.76 54.51 -8.37
CA LEU A 14 3.37 54.25 -7.99
C LEU A 14 3.40 53.42 -6.69
N ILE A 15 2.91 53.97 -5.59
CA ILE A 15 2.79 53.29 -4.30
C ILE A 15 1.48 52.50 -4.29
N MET A 16 1.56 51.17 -4.45
CA MET A 16 0.46 50.26 -4.11
C MET A 16 0.56 49.92 -2.63
N ALA A 17 -0.51 50.24 -1.90
CA ALA A 17 -0.73 49.72 -0.56
C ALA A 17 -1.17 48.25 -0.67
N VAL A 18 -0.33 47.35 -0.19
CA VAL A 18 -0.69 45.93 0.02
C VAL A 18 -1.23 45.83 1.44
N PHE A 19 -2.50 45.44 1.58
CA PHE A 19 -3.02 44.94 2.85
C PHE A 19 -2.40 43.56 3.09
N ILE A 20 -1.40 43.51 3.96
CA ILE A 20 -0.90 42.26 4.54
C ILE A 20 -1.92 41.85 5.60
N SER A 21 -2.75 40.86 5.29
CA SER A 21 -3.45 40.08 6.31
C SER A 21 -2.42 39.11 6.90
N CYS A 22 -1.84 39.47 8.04
CA CYS A 22 -1.20 38.50 8.91
C CYS A 22 -2.31 37.67 9.56
N SER A 23 -2.46 36.41 9.16
CA SER A 23 -2.96 35.38 10.07
C SER A 23 -1.75 34.82 10.80
N ASP A 24 -1.79 34.87 12.12
CA ASP A 24 -0.73 34.49 13.04
C ASP A 24 -0.15 33.11 12.72
N SER A 25 1.13 33.08 12.36
CA SER A 25 1.95 31.88 12.38
C SER A 25 2.32 31.56 13.84
N ASN A 26 1.37 31.03 14.61
CA ASN A 26 1.72 30.22 15.77
C ASN A 26 2.16 28.87 15.22
N ASN A 27 3.47 28.71 14.99
CA ASN A 27 4.10 27.40 14.85
C ASN A 27 4.00 26.68 16.20
N THR A 28 2.83 26.13 16.51
CA THR A 28 2.81 24.76 17.03
C THR A 28 3.24 23.93 15.83
N ASN A 29 4.42 23.30 15.91
CA ASN A 29 4.73 22.20 15.01
C ASN A 29 3.79 21.06 15.43
N GLU A 30 2.52 21.20 15.07
CA GLU A 30 1.58 20.10 15.17
C GLU A 30 2.13 19.05 14.22
N ILE A 31 2.66 17.99 14.81
CA ILE A 31 3.07 16.82 14.06
C ILE A 31 1.76 16.31 13.44
N THR A 32 1.82 15.92 12.17
CA THR A 32 0.68 15.33 11.48
C THR A 32 0.83 13.82 11.55
N PRO A 33 -0.26 13.06 11.69
CA PRO A 33 -0.17 11.60 11.66
C PRO A 33 0.46 11.14 10.35
N GLU A 34 1.29 10.11 10.42
CA GLU A 34 1.93 9.52 9.24
C GLU A 34 0.91 8.68 8.48
N ILE A 35 0.78 8.91 7.18
CA ILE A 35 -0.08 8.07 6.33
C ILE A 35 0.61 6.71 6.19
N PRO A 36 -0.06 5.59 6.57
CA PRO A 36 0.52 4.25 6.46
C PRO A 36 1.14 3.98 5.10
N SER A 37 2.28 3.27 5.10
CA SER A 37 3.04 3.03 3.87
C SER A 37 2.24 2.23 2.85
N ALA A 38 2.28 2.60 1.57
CA ALA A 38 1.71 1.80 0.48
C ALA A 38 2.35 0.40 0.32
N GLU A 39 3.47 0.15 1.02
CA GLU A 39 4.11 -1.16 1.13
C GLU A 39 3.32 -2.13 2.02
N THR A 40 2.56 -1.63 3.00
CA THR A 40 1.62 -2.42 3.84
C THR A 40 0.48 -3.06 3.02
N MET A 41 0.27 -2.59 1.79
CA MET A 41 -0.74 -3.13 0.87
C MET A 41 -0.16 -4.07 -0.19
N ALA A 42 1.01 -4.66 0.03
CA ALA A 42 1.65 -5.50 -0.99
C ALA A 42 2.53 -6.62 -0.45
N ILE A 43 2.44 -7.77 -1.12
CA ILE A 43 3.41 -8.85 -0.99
C ILE A 43 4.65 -8.57 -1.85
N ASP A 44 5.84 -8.60 -1.24
CA ASP A 44 7.11 -8.44 -1.94
C ASP A 44 7.74 -9.79 -2.35
N LEU A 45 7.63 -10.09 -3.65
CA LEU A 45 8.26 -11.27 -4.27
C LEU A 45 9.54 -10.93 -5.06
N SER A 46 10.14 -9.76 -4.85
CA SER A 46 11.33 -9.32 -5.58
C SER A 46 12.50 -10.32 -5.48
N ASP A 47 12.73 -10.89 -4.29
CA ASP A 47 13.79 -11.87 -4.05
C ASP A 47 13.57 -13.21 -4.77
N PHE A 48 12.31 -13.60 -4.97
CA PHE A 48 11.98 -14.73 -5.83
C PHE A 48 12.31 -14.45 -7.30
N ASN A 49 12.47 -13.19 -7.71
CA ASN A 49 12.58 -12.76 -9.12
C ASN A 49 14.00 -12.43 -9.60
N ASN A 50 14.99 -12.39 -8.70
CA ASN A 50 16.28 -11.74 -8.96
C ASN A 50 17.27 -12.46 -9.91
N ASN A 51 16.95 -13.59 -10.56
CA ASN A 51 17.84 -14.15 -11.58
C ASN A 51 17.18 -15.12 -12.59
N SER A 52 16.80 -14.61 -13.77
CA SER A 52 16.11 -15.37 -14.83
C SER A 52 16.85 -16.62 -15.32
N ASN A 53 18.20 -16.62 -15.28
CA ASN A 53 19.01 -17.79 -15.67
C ASN A 53 18.97 -18.92 -14.63
N SER A 54 18.75 -18.60 -13.36
CA SER A 54 18.61 -19.60 -12.28
C SER A 54 17.22 -20.25 -12.28
N LYS A 55 16.16 -19.48 -12.60
CA LYS A 55 14.79 -20.00 -12.69
C LYS A 55 14.60 -21.09 -13.74
N LEU A 56 15.27 -20.96 -14.89
CA LEU A 56 15.24 -21.98 -15.95
C LEU A 56 15.87 -23.31 -15.52
N LYS A 57 16.63 -23.32 -14.42
CA LYS A 57 17.27 -24.50 -13.84
C LYS A 57 16.73 -24.89 -12.47
N ALA A 58 15.82 -24.08 -11.89
CA ALA A 58 15.25 -24.35 -10.59
C ALA A 58 14.42 -25.65 -10.61
N GLY A 59 14.42 -26.33 -9.46
CA GLY A 59 13.64 -27.53 -9.21
C GLY A 59 12.13 -27.29 -9.27
N SER A 60 11.39 -28.38 -9.27
CA SER A 60 9.93 -28.34 -9.31
C SER A 60 9.31 -27.72 -8.06
N ASN A 61 9.93 -27.91 -6.90
CA ASN A 61 9.46 -27.41 -5.60
C ASN A 61 9.50 -25.88 -5.55
N PHE A 62 10.64 -25.28 -5.88
CA PHE A 62 10.78 -23.83 -5.93
C PHE A 62 9.82 -23.20 -6.94
N ASN A 63 9.70 -23.79 -8.14
CA ASN A 63 8.78 -23.28 -9.16
C ASN A 63 7.30 -23.38 -8.72
N ALA A 64 6.92 -24.45 -8.02
CA ALA A 64 5.59 -24.62 -7.46
C ALA A 64 5.28 -23.60 -6.36
N ALA A 65 6.27 -23.27 -5.52
CA ALA A 65 6.20 -22.22 -4.52
C ALA A 65 6.03 -20.85 -5.18
N LEU A 66 6.93 -20.48 -6.09
CA LEU A 66 6.87 -19.21 -6.82
C LEU A 66 5.53 -18.99 -7.53
N PHE A 67 4.98 -20.02 -8.17
CA PHE A 67 3.69 -19.93 -8.82
C PHE A 67 2.56 -19.58 -7.83
N ARG A 68 2.54 -20.22 -6.67
CA ARG A 68 1.49 -20.02 -5.64
C ARG A 68 1.67 -18.71 -4.87
N ALA A 69 2.90 -18.34 -4.54
CA ALA A 69 3.21 -17.01 -4.01
C ALA A 69 2.75 -15.92 -5.00
N GLY A 70 2.97 -16.14 -6.30
CA GLY A 70 2.47 -15.27 -7.36
C GLY A 70 0.95 -15.16 -7.39
N ILE A 71 0.21 -16.25 -7.14
CA ILE A 71 -1.25 -16.21 -7.01
C ILE A 71 -1.67 -15.37 -5.81
N ALA A 72 -1.09 -15.61 -4.63
CA ALA A 72 -1.38 -14.83 -3.42
C ALA A 72 -1.15 -13.32 -3.67
N LYS A 73 -0.01 -12.97 -4.28
CA LYS A 73 0.29 -11.59 -4.67
C LYS A 73 -0.74 -11.01 -5.64
N LEU A 74 -1.15 -11.76 -6.66
CA LEU A 74 -2.14 -11.30 -7.62
C LEU A 74 -3.50 -11.04 -6.97
N ILE A 75 -3.89 -11.85 -5.97
CA ILE A 75 -5.13 -11.65 -5.22
C ILE A 75 -5.07 -10.36 -4.41
N VAL A 76 -3.98 -10.11 -3.68
CA VAL A 76 -3.77 -8.85 -2.94
C VAL A 76 -3.77 -7.65 -3.90
N ASP A 77 -2.94 -7.70 -4.95
CA ASP A 77 -2.81 -6.61 -5.93
C ASP A 77 -4.16 -6.31 -6.62
N ALA A 78 -4.93 -7.33 -7.02
CA ALA A 78 -6.23 -7.14 -7.68
C ALA A 78 -7.26 -6.44 -6.79
N ASN A 79 -7.10 -6.56 -5.47
CA ASN A 79 -7.98 -5.94 -4.50
C ASN A 79 -7.52 -4.54 -4.07
N LEU A 80 -6.21 -4.33 -3.96
CA LEU A 80 -5.64 -3.14 -3.33
C LEU A 80 -4.92 -2.18 -4.29
N ILE A 81 -4.88 -2.43 -5.60
CA ILE A 81 -4.17 -1.55 -6.54
C ILE A 81 -4.68 -0.11 -6.52
N ILE A 82 -6.00 0.11 -6.43
CA ILE A 82 -6.57 1.47 -6.37
C ILE A 82 -6.21 2.12 -5.02
N PRO A 83 -6.56 1.54 -3.84
CA PRO A 83 -6.12 2.07 -2.54
C PRO A 83 -4.63 2.42 -2.50
N LYS A 84 -3.77 1.51 -2.98
CA LYS A 84 -2.32 1.71 -3.02
C LYS A 84 -1.90 2.95 -3.81
N VAL A 85 -2.49 3.17 -4.99
CA VAL A 85 -2.23 4.37 -5.81
C VAL A 85 -2.68 5.64 -5.07
N LEU A 86 -3.84 5.60 -4.42
CA LEU A 86 -4.37 6.75 -3.70
C LEU A 86 -3.52 7.11 -2.48
N ILE A 87 -3.11 6.12 -1.67
CA ILE A 87 -2.18 6.32 -0.53
C ILE A 87 -0.85 6.90 -1.03
N THR A 88 -0.25 6.27 -2.05
CA THR A 88 1.02 6.75 -2.63
C THR A 88 0.92 8.21 -3.07
N ALA A 89 -0.21 8.61 -3.66
CA ALA A 89 -0.44 9.99 -4.05
C ALA A 89 -0.62 10.93 -2.84
N ALA A 90 -1.29 10.49 -1.78
CA ALA A 90 -1.49 11.26 -0.55
C ALA A 90 -0.18 11.52 0.20
N GLN A 91 0.72 10.53 0.27
CA GLN A 91 2.05 10.65 0.90
C GLN A 91 2.94 11.73 0.28
N ASN A 92 2.61 12.20 -0.92
CA ASN A 92 3.30 13.28 -1.62
C ASN A 92 2.59 14.64 -1.49
N LYS A 93 1.67 14.78 -0.53
CA LYS A 93 0.87 15.98 -0.28
C LYS A 93 0.94 16.38 1.19
N ASP A 94 0.97 17.68 1.43
CA ASP A 94 0.84 18.24 2.78
C ASP A 94 -0.65 18.26 3.18
N PRO A 95 -0.99 17.91 4.43
CA PRO A 95 -2.34 18.08 4.96
C PRO A 95 -2.72 19.54 5.18
N GLU A 96 -4.02 19.80 5.17
CA GLU A 96 -4.64 20.96 5.80
C GLU A 96 -5.16 20.57 7.19
N VAL A 97 -4.77 21.33 8.21
CA VAL A 97 -5.33 21.19 9.57
C VAL A 97 -6.68 21.90 9.61
N VAL A 98 -7.77 21.17 9.82
CA VAL A 98 -9.13 21.72 9.84
C VAL A 98 -9.63 22.00 11.25
N ALA A 99 -9.16 21.23 12.23
CA ALA A 99 -9.29 21.45 13.66
C ALA A 99 -8.12 20.78 14.41
N GLU A 100 -8.02 21.00 15.72
CA GLU A 100 -7.02 20.32 16.57
C GLU A 100 -7.24 18.80 16.47
N GLY A 101 -6.23 18.06 16.00
CA GLY A 101 -6.33 16.61 15.76
C GLY A 101 -7.09 16.19 14.50
N GLU A 102 -7.61 17.13 13.69
CA GLU A 102 -8.34 16.82 12.45
C GLU A 102 -7.57 17.33 11.22
N TYR A 103 -7.27 16.42 10.29
CA TYR A 103 -6.46 16.68 9.10
C TYR A 103 -7.19 16.27 7.83
N GLN A 104 -6.93 17.00 6.75
CA GLN A 104 -7.50 16.70 5.43
C GLN A 104 -6.47 16.83 4.31
N TRP A 105 -6.50 15.90 3.36
CA TRP A 105 -5.77 15.98 2.11
C TRP A 105 -6.78 15.98 0.96
N MET A 106 -6.75 17.05 0.17
CA MET A 106 -7.53 17.16 -1.05
C MET A 106 -6.60 17.14 -2.27
N TYR A 107 -6.74 16.14 -3.13
CA TYR A 107 -5.88 15.99 -4.28
C TYR A 107 -6.56 15.25 -5.43
N THR A 108 -5.90 15.25 -6.58
CA THR A 108 -6.26 14.40 -7.72
C THR A 108 -5.20 13.33 -7.89
N ALA A 109 -5.63 12.10 -8.10
CA ALA A 109 -4.78 10.96 -8.45
C ALA A 109 -5.23 10.38 -9.80
N GLU A 110 -4.27 9.82 -10.51
CA GLU A 110 -4.49 9.17 -11.81
C GLU A 110 -4.14 7.69 -11.69
N ASN A 111 -4.98 6.82 -12.25
CA ASN A 111 -4.65 5.42 -12.49
C ASN A 111 -5.05 5.05 -13.92
N GLU A 112 -4.06 4.79 -14.77
CA GLU A 112 -4.24 4.69 -16.23
C GLU A 112 -4.94 5.94 -16.80
N ASP A 113 -6.06 5.79 -17.51
CA ASP A 113 -6.86 6.88 -18.10
C ASP A 113 -7.99 7.35 -17.16
N LYS A 114 -7.90 7.08 -15.85
CA LYS A 114 -8.94 7.41 -14.87
C LYS A 114 -8.44 8.45 -13.87
N ASP A 115 -9.18 9.56 -13.77
CA ASP A 115 -8.95 10.61 -12.78
C ASP A 115 -9.84 10.40 -11.55
N PHE A 116 -9.24 10.55 -10.37
CA PHE A 116 -9.91 10.46 -9.07
C PHE A 116 -9.71 11.76 -8.31
N SER A 117 -10.80 12.44 -7.96
CA SER A 117 -10.76 13.50 -6.94
C SER A 117 -10.90 12.84 -5.58
N VAL A 118 -9.91 13.04 -4.73
CA VAL A 118 -9.79 12.39 -3.42
C VAL A 118 -9.91 13.42 -2.31
N LEU A 119 -10.69 13.07 -1.29
CA LEU A 119 -10.66 13.69 0.04
C LEU A 119 -10.26 12.58 1.02
N LEU A 120 -9.06 12.69 1.56
CA LEU A 120 -8.59 11.89 2.69
C LEU A 120 -8.77 12.71 3.96
N THR A 121 -9.32 12.11 5.01
CA THR A 121 -9.42 12.72 6.33
C THR A 121 -8.75 11.84 7.38
N ALA A 122 -8.17 12.48 8.39
CA ALA A 122 -7.66 11.83 9.59
C ALA A 122 -8.20 12.53 10.84
N GLU A 123 -8.64 11.75 11.82
CA GLU A 123 -9.02 12.22 13.15
C GLU A 123 -8.16 11.48 14.18
N VAL A 124 -7.35 12.24 14.94
CA VAL A 124 -6.51 11.70 16.00
C VAL A 124 -7.33 11.61 17.27
N ASP A 125 -7.40 10.43 17.84
CA ASP A 125 -8.14 10.13 19.05
C ASP A 125 -7.34 10.51 20.32
N SER A 126 -7.80 10.10 21.50
CA SER A 126 -7.11 10.42 22.76
C SER A 126 -5.92 9.51 23.11
N GLU A 127 -5.74 8.40 22.40
CA GLU A 127 -4.71 7.39 22.60
C GLU A 127 -3.63 7.44 21.50
N ASP A 128 -3.61 8.51 20.69
CA ASP A 128 -2.76 8.68 19.51
C ASP A 128 -3.07 7.67 18.37
N GLU A 129 -4.25 7.05 18.39
CA GLU A 129 -4.79 6.28 17.28
C GLU A 129 -5.46 7.22 16.27
N VAL A 130 -5.41 6.86 14.99
CA VAL A 130 -5.85 7.73 13.90
C VAL A 130 -6.93 7.05 13.08
N GLU A 131 -8.13 7.63 13.08
CA GLU A 131 -9.21 7.18 12.20
C GLU A 131 -9.05 7.83 10.83
N TRP A 132 -9.00 7.01 9.79
CA TRP A 132 -8.78 7.42 8.41
C TRP A 132 -9.99 7.13 7.53
N ASN A 133 -10.35 8.08 6.67
CA ASN A 133 -11.41 7.91 5.69
C ASN A 133 -10.99 8.44 4.30
N PHE A 134 -11.12 7.61 3.26
CA PHE A 134 -10.85 7.98 1.87
C PHE A 134 -12.14 8.09 1.06
N PHE A 135 -12.52 9.32 0.74
CA PHE A 135 -13.64 9.62 -0.15
C PHE A 135 -13.16 9.88 -1.57
N VAL A 136 -13.84 9.26 -2.54
CA VAL A 136 -13.50 9.35 -3.95
C VAL A 136 -14.67 9.85 -4.78
N THR A 137 -14.39 10.80 -5.67
CA THR A 137 -15.29 11.27 -6.72
C THR A 137 -14.64 11.02 -8.08
N THR A 138 -15.32 10.26 -8.95
CA THR A 138 -14.84 9.98 -10.30
C THR A 138 -15.98 9.67 -11.25
N SER A 139 -15.85 10.11 -12.51
CA SER A 139 -16.74 9.71 -13.61
C SER A 139 -16.24 8.49 -14.38
N ALA A 140 -15.11 7.90 -13.97
CA ALA A 140 -14.47 6.79 -14.66
C ALA A 140 -15.09 5.40 -14.35
N THR A 141 -16.07 5.36 -13.44
CA THR A 141 -16.83 4.17 -13.06
C THR A 141 -18.27 4.25 -13.58
N ASP A 142 -18.95 3.12 -13.61
CA ASP A 142 -20.37 3.03 -13.90
C ASP A 142 -21.08 2.24 -12.78
N PRO A 143 -21.88 2.89 -11.91
CA PRO A 143 -22.20 4.32 -11.90
C PRO A 143 -21.00 5.20 -11.48
N PRO A 144 -20.98 6.50 -11.86
CA PRO A 144 -20.01 7.47 -11.35
C PRO A 144 -20.00 7.53 -9.83
N LEU A 145 -18.81 7.61 -9.23
CA LEU A 145 -18.65 7.81 -7.79
C LEU A 145 -18.76 9.30 -7.45
N ASN A 146 -19.47 9.61 -6.37
CA ASN A 146 -19.59 10.96 -5.85
C ASN A 146 -19.43 10.93 -4.32
N ASN A 147 -18.29 11.41 -3.84
CA ASN A 147 -17.89 11.36 -2.44
C ASN A 147 -18.13 9.97 -1.80
N PHE A 148 -17.78 8.92 -2.54
CA PHE A 148 -17.95 7.54 -2.12
C PHE A 148 -16.81 7.16 -1.17
N LEU A 149 -17.13 6.60 0.00
CA LEU A 149 -16.12 6.03 0.90
C LEU A 149 -15.53 4.79 0.25
N LEU A 150 -14.30 4.90 -0.26
CA LEU A 150 -13.64 3.82 -0.98
C LEU A 150 -12.90 2.88 -0.03
N PHE A 151 -12.26 3.42 1.00
CA PHE A 151 -11.69 2.65 2.08
C PHE A 151 -11.56 3.52 3.34
N SER A 152 -11.59 2.88 4.50
CA SER A 152 -11.46 3.48 5.83
C SER A 152 -10.57 2.58 6.68
N GLY A 153 -10.03 3.10 7.77
CA GLY A 153 -9.14 2.32 8.62
C GLY A 153 -8.75 3.04 9.89
N GLU A 154 -8.06 2.32 10.76
CA GLU A 154 -7.47 2.80 12.00
C GLU A 154 -5.98 2.48 11.95
N ALA A 155 -5.13 3.36 12.45
CA ALA A 155 -3.69 3.13 12.51
C ALA A 155 -3.06 3.88 13.67
N GLU A 156 -1.92 3.38 14.15
CA GLU A 156 -1.07 4.13 15.05
C GLU A 156 -0.61 5.45 14.41
N TYR A 157 -0.26 6.43 15.24
CA TYR A 157 0.13 7.76 14.82
C TYR A 157 1.28 7.82 13.80
N ASP A 158 2.25 6.90 13.92
CA ASP A 158 3.39 6.72 13.01
C ASP A 158 3.12 5.70 11.89
N GLY A 159 1.93 5.09 11.88
CA GLY A 159 1.45 4.19 10.84
C GLY A 159 2.13 2.81 10.83
N SER A 160 2.83 2.41 11.89
CA SER A 160 3.48 1.09 12.00
C SER A 160 2.48 -0.04 12.05
N GLU A 161 1.38 0.13 12.79
CA GLU A 161 0.32 -0.87 12.97
C GLU A 161 -1.02 -0.27 12.53
N GLY A 162 -1.91 -1.09 11.98
CA GLY A 162 -3.27 -0.67 11.68
C GLY A 162 -4.04 -1.62 10.79
N GLU A 163 -5.24 -1.19 10.42
CA GLU A 163 -6.15 -1.91 9.54
C GLU A 163 -6.78 -1.01 8.48
N TRP A 164 -7.03 -1.59 7.30
CA TRP A 164 -7.81 -0.95 6.24
C TRP A 164 -8.97 -1.87 5.86
N THR A 165 -10.18 -1.31 5.84
CA THR A 165 -11.36 -1.90 5.23
C THR A 165 -11.63 -1.24 3.88
N TYR A 166 -11.75 -2.02 2.81
CA TYR A 166 -12.11 -1.48 1.49
C TYR A 166 -13.58 -1.73 1.13
N TYR A 167 -14.11 -0.84 0.29
CA TYR A 167 -15.47 -0.84 -0.22
C TYR A 167 -15.50 -0.78 -1.75
N ASP A 168 -16.57 -1.30 -2.35
CA ASP A 168 -16.84 -1.20 -3.78
C ASP A 168 -18.27 -0.72 -3.97
N ALA A 169 -18.49 0.27 -4.84
CA ALA A 169 -19.81 0.86 -5.04
C ALA A 169 -20.83 -0.10 -5.67
N GLN A 170 -20.39 -1.23 -6.22
CA GLN A 170 -21.25 -2.26 -6.79
C GLN A 170 -21.56 -3.41 -5.82
N GLU A 171 -20.94 -3.42 -4.64
CA GLU A 171 -21.08 -4.50 -3.66
C GLU A 171 -21.80 -4.01 -2.41
N GLU A 172 -22.47 -4.93 -1.71
CA GLU A 172 -23.08 -4.65 -0.41
C GLU A 172 -22.05 -4.87 0.70
N GLY A 173 -21.47 -3.77 1.21
CA GLY A 173 -20.57 -3.79 2.36
C GLY A 173 -19.07 -3.83 2.00
N ALA A 174 -18.26 -4.21 2.99
CA ALA A 174 -16.83 -4.38 2.81
C ALA A 174 -16.54 -5.59 1.91
N VAL A 175 -15.41 -5.52 1.23
CA VAL A 175 -15.11 -6.39 0.08
C VAL A 175 -13.70 -6.99 0.24
N SER A 176 -12.80 -6.36 1.00
CA SER A 176 -11.72 -7.01 1.74
C SER A 176 -11.23 -6.11 2.87
N GLU A 177 -10.46 -6.73 3.75
CA GLU A 177 -9.72 -6.09 4.83
C GLU A 177 -8.22 -6.42 4.70
N ILE A 178 -7.37 -5.56 5.25
CA ILE A 178 -5.95 -5.82 5.47
C ILE A 178 -5.52 -5.24 6.81
N GLU A 179 -4.87 -6.05 7.62
CA GLU A 179 -4.20 -5.66 8.86
C GLU A 179 -2.69 -5.70 8.60
N TRP A 180 -1.94 -4.80 9.23
CA TRP A 180 -0.48 -4.81 9.17
C TRP A 180 0.15 -4.43 10.51
N ASP A 181 1.36 -4.95 10.72
CA ASP A 181 2.27 -4.57 11.79
C ASP A 181 3.68 -4.45 11.20
N ILE A 182 4.36 -3.34 11.50
CA ILE A 182 5.75 -3.09 11.12
C ILE A 182 6.56 -2.92 12.40
N ASP A 183 7.41 -3.90 12.63
CA ASP A 183 8.27 -3.92 13.79
C ASP A 183 9.47 -2.98 13.65
N ASN A 184 10.10 -2.62 14.76
CA ASN A 184 11.22 -1.66 14.80
C ASN A 184 12.46 -2.10 14.00
N ASP A 185 12.60 -3.39 13.69
CA ASP A 185 13.67 -3.94 12.86
C ASP A 185 13.32 -4.02 11.37
N GLY A 186 12.11 -3.57 11.00
CA GLY A 186 11.58 -3.59 9.65
C GLY A 186 10.93 -4.91 9.27
N SER A 187 10.67 -5.80 10.23
CA SER A 187 9.80 -6.96 10.01
C SER A 187 8.38 -6.51 9.70
N ILE A 188 7.70 -7.23 8.82
CA ILE A 188 6.36 -6.88 8.35
C ILE A 188 5.47 -8.11 8.46
N ASP A 189 4.37 -7.96 9.19
CA ASP A 189 3.26 -8.90 9.21
C ASP A 189 2.06 -8.27 8.51
N LEU A 190 1.46 -8.99 7.55
CA LEU A 190 0.25 -8.58 6.82
C LEU A 190 -0.78 -9.71 6.83
N ASP A 191 -2.00 -9.41 7.26
CA ASP A 191 -3.13 -10.33 7.20
C ASP A 191 -4.21 -9.76 6.27
N PHE A 192 -4.51 -10.46 5.17
CA PHE A 192 -5.40 -9.97 4.12
C PHE A 192 -6.59 -10.92 3.91
N SER A 193 -7.81 -10.39 3.96
CA SER A 193 -9.04 -11.21 3.90
C SER A 193 -10.00 -10.74 2.81
N VAL A 194 -10.28 -11.57 1.79
CA VAL A 194 -11.25 -11.25 0.72
C VAL A 194 -12.69 -11.53 1.18
N LEU A 195 -13.50 -10.48 1.28
CA LEU A 195 -14.86 -10.55 1.84
C LEU A 195 -15.97 -10.63 0.77
N SER A 196 -15.63 -10.43 -0.50
CA SER A 196 -16.59 -10.50 -1.61
C SER A 196 -16.09 -11.27 -2.82
N ASP A 197 -17.02 -11.60 -3.72
CA ASP A 197 -16.70 -12.35 -4.92
C ASP A 197 -16.39 -11.47 -6.15
N ARG A 198 -16.19 -10.15 -5.98
CA ARG A 198 -15.98 -9.23 -7.14
C ARG A 198 -14.82 -9.67 -8.04
N ASN A 199 -13.81 -10.30 -7.42
CA ASN A 199 -12.60 -10.79 -8.06
C ASN A 199 -12.52 -12.34 -8.10
N GLY A 200 -13.60 -13.06 -7.79
CA GLY A 200 -13.66 -14.53 -7.87
C GLY A 200 -12.87 -15.29 -6.81
N ASN A 201 -12.51 -14.63 -5.69
CA ASN A 201 -11.67 -15.19 -4.63
C ASN A 201 -12.29 -14.96 -3.24
N MET A 202 -13.62 -14.90 -3.14
CA MET A 202 -14.30 -14.69 -1.86
C MET A 202 -13.90 -15.75 -0.82
N GLY A 203 -13.61 -15.30 0.39
CA GLY A 203 -13.18 -16.15 1.51
C GLY A 203 -11.72 -16.58 1.44
N SER A 204 -10.94 -16.07 0.47
CA SER A 204 -9.50 -16.28 0.48
C SER A 204 -8.83 -15.40 1.52
N GLU A 205 -7.87 -15.97 2.25
CA GLU A 205 -7.07 -15.31 3.28
C GLU A 205 -5.59 -15.43 2.89
N ILE A 206 -4.81 -14.37 3.07
CA ILE A 206 -3.36 -14.35 2.85
C ILE A 206 -2.68 -13.73 4.05
N ASP A 207 -1.81 -14.51 4.69
CA ASP A 207 -0.90 -14.03 5.73
C ASP A 207 0.50 -13.94 5.11
N TYR A 208 1.13 -12.78 5.21
CA TYR A 208 2.47 -12.53 4.72
C TYR A 208 3.34 -11.99 5.85
N ASP A 209 4.39 -12.72 6.16
CA ASP A 209 5.38 -12.37 7.18
C ASP A 209 6.76 -12.18 6.53
N PHE A 210 7.48 -11.16 6.98
CA PHE A 210 8.87 -10.92 6.64
C PHE A 210 9.72 -10.62 7.88
N ASP A 211 10.10 -11.66 8.62
CA ASP A 211 11.07 -11.57 9.73
C ASP A 211 12.52 -11.71 9.24
N GLY A 212 13.23 -10.57 9.21
CA GLY A 212 14.66 -10.47 8.93
C GLY A 212 15.08 -10.94 7.52
N ALA A 213 15.27 -12.26 7.36
CA ALA A 213 15.63 -12.88 6.08
C ALA A 213 14.60 -13.93 5.64
N ILE A 214 13.59 -14.23 6.45
CA ILE A 214 12.58 -15.24 6.16
C ILE A 214 11.34 -14.54 5.64
N LYS A 215 10.86 -14.97 4.47
CA LYS A 215 9.55 -14.61 3.96
C LYS A 215 8.61 -15.79 4.10
N THR A 216 7.50 -15.62 4.80
CA THR A 216 6.46 -16.62 4.97
C THR A 216 5.21 -16.15 4.25
N ILE A 217 4.58 -17.04 3.47
CA ILE A 217 3.26 -16.81 2.87
C ILE A 217 2.37 -17.97 3.26
N VAL A 218 1.28 -17.69 3.95
CA VAL A 218 0.17 -18.62 4.15
C VAL A 218 -0.99 -18.14 3.29
N TYR A 219 -1.50 -19.01 2.42
CA TYR A 219 -2.61 -18.70 1.54
C TYR A 219 -3.71 -19.74 1.72
N VAL A 220 -4.89 -19.30 2.19
CA VAL A 220 -6.11 -20.10 2.26
C VAL A 220 -6.96 -19.80 1.02
N ASP A 221 -7.23 -20.84 0.23
CA ASP A 221 -8.13 -20.73 -0.94
C ASP A 221 -9.59 -20.76 -0.50
N GLY A 222 -10.29 -19.63 -0.62
CA GLY A 222 -11.69 -19.50 -0.18
C GLY A 222 -12.68 -20.47 -0.86
N SER A 223 -12.35 -21.00 -2.04
CA SER A 223 -13.24 -21.91 -2.77
C SER A 223 -13.32 -23.32 -2.19
N ASN A 224 -12.27 -23.75 -1.47
CA ASN A 224 -12.13 -25.13 -1.01
C ASN A 224 -11.46 -25.28 0.37
N GLY A 225 -10.96 -24.19 0.95
CA GLY A 225 -10.29 -24.17 2.26
C GLY A 225 -8.89 -24.78 2.26
N ASN A 226 -8.29 -25.03 1.09
CA ASN A 226 -6.92 -25.55 1.05
C ASN A 226 -5.93 -24.46 1.46
N THR A 227 -5.11 -24.77 2.45
CA THR A 227 -4.01 -23.90 2.88
C THR A 227 -2.71 -24.26 2.15
N THR A 228 -2.04 -23.26 1.61
CA THR A 228 -0.67 -23.35 1.10
C THR A 228 0.24 -22.55 2.01
N THR A 229 1.32 -23.16 2.48
CA THR A 229 2.39 -22.47 3.23
C THR A 229 3.67 -22.49 2.40
N ILE A 230 4.30 -21.33 2.26
CA ILE A 230 5.58 -21.14 1.59
C ILE A 230 6.49 -20.40 2.55
N GLU A 231 7.72 -20.89 2.72
CA GLU A 231 8.77 -20.18 3.44
C GLU A 231 9.99 -20.09 2.54
N PHE A 232 10.62 -18.93 2.50
CA PHE A 232 11.81 -18.68 1.70
C PHE A 232 12.78 -17.76 2.44
N ASN A 233 14.01 -18.24 2.63
CA ASN A 233 15.08 -17.43 3.18
C ASN A 233 15.75 -16.63 2.05
N THR A 234 15.66 -15.30 2.07
CA THR A 234 16.15 -14.41 1.01
C THR A 234 17.68 -14.39 0.88
N GLU A 235 18.41 -14.70 1.97
CA GLU A 235 19.87 -14.73 1.99
C GLU A 235 20.45 -16.06 1.48
N THR A 236 19.99 -17.17 2.04
CA THR A 236 20.46 -18.54 1.74
C THR A 236 19.76 -19.16 0.55
N LYS A 237 18.58 -18.63 0.18
CA LYS A 237 17.69 -19.11 -0.89
C LYS A 237 17.05 -20.47 -0.63
N VAL A 238 17.27 -21.06 0.54
CA VAL A 238 16.62 -22.29 0.98
C VAL A 238 15.17 -21.99 1.32
N GLY A 239 14.29 -22.96 1.11
CA GLY A 239 12.89 -22.82 1.50
C GLY A 239 12.07 -24.08 1.27
N PHE A 240 10.76 -23.96 1.48
CA PHE A 240 9.83 -25.05 1.30
C PHE A 240 8.44 -24.59 0.85
N ILE A 241 7.66 -25.56 0.39
CA ILE A 241 6.22 -25.45 0.17
C ILE A 241 5.48 -26.63 0.81
N ILE A 242 4.35 -26.34 1.42
CA ILE A 242 3.30 -27.29 1.84
C ILE A 242 2.02 -26.85 1.14
N SER A 243 1.41 -27.70 0.32
CA SER A 243 0.15 -27.38 -0.37
C SER A 243 -0.59 -28.67 -0.72
N PRO A 244 -1.88 -28.85 -0.36
CA PRO A 244 -2.66 -30.03 -0.72
C PRO A 244 -2.63 -30.34 -2.22
N ASN A 245 -2.55 -29.30 -3.04
CA ASN A 245 -2.52 -29.37 -4.50
C ASN A 245 -1.09 -29.53 -5.07
N TYR A 246 -0.09 -29.81 -4.24
CA TYR A 246 1.29 -30.07 -4.62
C TYR A 246 1.88 -31.18 -3.75
N ASN A 247 2.31 -32.28 -4.37
CA ASN A 247 2.89 -33.42 -3.65
C ASN A 247 2.00 -33.91 -2.49
N GLU A 248 0.67 -33.87 -2.68
CA GLU A 248 -0.35 -34.29 -1.71
C GLU A 248 -0.24 -33.61 -0.33
N GLY A 249 0.28 -32.38 -0.27
CA GLY A 249 0.48 -31.65 0.98
C GLY A 249 1.74 -32.06 1.76
N VAL A 250 2.59 -32.91 1.21
CA VAL A 250 3.88 -33.24 1.82
C VAL A 250 4.85 -32.08 1.65
N LYS A 251 5.52 -31.69 2.74
CA LYS A 251 6.56 -30.65 2.74
C LYS A 251 7.61 -30.98 1.69
N SER A 252 7.82 -30.04 0.77
CA SER A 252 8.71 -30.18 -0.37
C SER A 252 9.70 -29.03 -0.38
N CYS A 253 10.99 -29.33 -0.33
CA CYS A 253 12.05 -28.35 -0.06
C CYS A 253 13.00 -28.16 -1.25
N TRP A 254 13.74 -27.05 -1.23
CA TRP A 254 14.82 -26.78 -2.17
C TRP A 254 16.05 -26.22 -1.45
N ASP A 255 17.22 -26.36 -2.08
CA ASP A 255 18.51 -25.90 -1.55
C ASP A 255 18.89 -24.48 -2.00
N GLU A 256 20.10 -24.02 -1.66
CA GLU A 256 20.61 -22.69 -2.02
C GLU A 256 20.75 -22.44 -3.53
N ASN A 257 20.74 -23.51 -4.33
CA ASN A 257 20.78 -23.47 -5.79
C ASN A 257 19.38 -23.50 -6.40
N LEU A 258 18.33 -23.49 -5.57
CA LEU A 258 16.94 -23.64 -5.94
C LEU A 258 16.61 -25.02 -6.54
N GLU A 259 17.46 -26.03 -6.29
CA GLU A 259 17.24 -27.39 -6.75
C GLU A 259 16.42 -28.18 -5.72
N ASP A 260 15.62 -29.16 -6.19
CA ASP A 260 14.80 -29.98 -5.30
C ASP A 260 15.72 -30.78 -4.35
N ALA A 261 15.47 -30.64 -3.04
CA ALA A 261 16.30 -31.22 -2.01
C ALA A 261 15.45 -31.92 -0.93
N PRO A 262 16.02 -32.89 -0.19
CA PRO A 262 15.39 -33.40 1.01
C PRO A 262 15.15 -32.26 2.00
N CYS A 263 13.99 -32.24 2.64
CA CYS A 263 13.73 -31.33 3.74
C CYS A 263 14.65 -31.68 4.92
N ALA A 264 15.27 -30.65 5.51
CA ALA A 264 15.97 -30.82 6.78
C ALA A 264 14.96 -31.20 7.88
N ASP A 265 15.40 -32.05 8.81
CA ASP A 265 14.66 -32.45 10.01
C ASP A 265 14.54 -31.31 11.03
#